data_AF-A0A842ME00-F1
#
_entry.id   AF-A0A842ME00-F1
#
_cell.length_a   1.000
_cell.length_b   1.000
_cell.length_c   1.000
_cell.angle_alpha   90.00
_cell.angle_beta   90.00
_cell.angle_gamma   90.00
#
_symmetry.space_group_name_H-M   'P 1'
#
loop_
_entity.id
_entity.type
_entity.pdbx_description
1 polymer ?
#
loop_
_entity_poly.entity_id
_entity_poly.type
_entity_poly.pdbx_seq_one_letter_code
_entity_poly.pdbx_strand_id
1 'polypeptide(L)'
;MVMHIMYGGASEAQKSSSYRVKFRRDQFLELVRIAQPQRIYKVKNVHFFAFDGFVMYCQGCTDDELGVRVIEAIEFSNNAWTKLNK
;
A
#
# COMPACT_ATOMS: atom_id res chain seq x y z
N MET A 1 3.35 25.66 22.08
CA MET A 1 4.36 25.19 21.10
C MET A 1 3.59 24.74 19.87
N VAL A 2 3.49 25.60 18.85
CA VAL A 2 2.63 25.37 17.67
C VAL A 2 3.52 24.85 16.55
N MET A 3 3.39 23.57 16.22
CA MET A 3 4.13 22.93 15.12
C MET A 3 3.59 23.46 13.79
N HIS A 4 4.33 24.36 13.14
CA HIS A 4 4.09 24.75 11.76
C HIS A 4 4.48 23.58 10.85
N ILE A 5 3.51 22.95 10.19
CA ILE A 5 3.78 22.06 9.06
C ILE A 5 3.93 22.95 7.83
N MET A 6 5.17 23.20 7.43
CA MET A 6 5.51 23.92 6.21
C MET A 6 5.15 23.03 5.01
N TYR A 7 4.12 23.42 4.26
CA TYR A 7 3.80 22.85 2.95
C TYR A 7 4.88 23.30 1.95
N GLY A 8 5.89 22.46 1.74
CA GLY A 8 6.84 22.61 0.64
C GLY A 8 6.18 22.20 -0.68
N GLY A 9 6.08 23.14 -1.63
CA GLY A 9 5.56 22.90 -2.97
C GLY A 9 6.36 21.82 -3.69
N ALA A 10 5.69 20.72 -4.05
CA ALA A 10 6.25 19.67 -4.87
C ALA A 10 6.15 20.08 -6.34
N SER A 11 7.29 20.17 -7.02
CA SER A 11 7.36 20.32 -8.47
C SER A 11 6.78 19.09 -9.17
N GLU A 12 5.78 19.33 -10.00
CA GLU A 12 5.16 18.37 -10.92
C GLU A 12 6.16 17.95 -12.03
N ALA A 13 6.82 16.80 -11.88
CA ALA A 13 7.22 15.97 -13.03
C ALA A 13 7.77 14.60 -12.60
N GLN A 14 7.06 13.53 -12.98
CA GLN A 14 7.57 12.17 -13.15
C GLN A 14 8.12 11.43 -11.92
N LYS A 15 7.23 10.98 -11.05
CA LYS A 15 7.36 9.67 -10.39
C LYS A 15 5.96 9.20 -10.01
N SER A 16 5.37 8.36 -10.85
CA SER A 16 4.16 7.59 -10.51
C SER A 16 4.52 6.50 -9.48
N SER A 17 5.12 6.90 -8.35
CA SER A 17 5.37 6.00 -7.23
C SER A 17 4.18 6.12 -6.29
N SER A 18 3.24 5.18 -6.39
CA SER A 18 2.41 4.88 -5.22
C SER A 18 3.35 4.69 -4.03
N TYR A 19 3.17 5.44 -2.94
CA TYR A 19 4.01 5.34 -1.76
C TYR A 19 3.77 3.97 -1.12
N ARG A 20 4.64 3.01 -1.42
CA ARG A 20 4.55 1.63 -0.94
C ARG A 20 5.44 1.44 0.26
N VAL A 21 4.88 0.94 1.34
CA VAL A 21 5.59 0.77 2.61
C VAL A 21 5.56 -0.71 3.00
N LYS A 22 6.76 -1.27 3.18
CA LYS A 22 6.94 -2.68 3.57
C LYS A 22 6.93 -2.78 5.09
N PHE A 23 6.15 -3.71 5.63
CA PHE A 23 6.14 -4.01 7.06
C PHE A 23 6.55 -5.45 7.35
N ARG A 24 7.05 -5.66 8.57
CA ARG A 24 7.15 -7.00 9.15
C ARG A 24 5.75 -7.52 9.45
N ARG A 25 5.63 -8.84 9.64
CA ARG A 25 4.35 -9.54 9.85
C ARG A 25 3.57 -8.96 11.02
N ASP A 26 4.19 -8.86 12.19
CA ASP A 26 3.64 -8.30 13.42
C ASP A 26 3.10 -6.88 13.23
N GLN A 27 3.90 -6.01 12.60
CA GLN A 27 3.52 -4.63 12.31
C GLN A 27 2.38 -4.54 11.29
N PHE A 28 2.38 -5.41 10.27
CA PHE A 28 1.32 -5.45 9.28
C PHE A 28 0.00 -5.88 9.89
N LEU A 29 0.01 -6.90 10.76
CA LEU A 29 -1.18 -7.35 11.49
C LEU A 29 -1.71 -6.27 12.44
N GLU A 30 -0.83 -5.51 13.09
CA GLU A 30 -1.22 -4.34 13.86
C GLU A 30 -1.93 -3.29 13.00
N LEU A 31 -1.39 -2.98 11.82
CA LEU A 31 -2.02 -2.05 10.90
C LEU A 31 -3.37 -2.56 10.38
N VAL A 32 -3.52 -3.85 10.11
CA VAL A 32 -4.82 -4.44 9.75
C VAL A 32 -5.84 -4.25 10.87
N ARG A 33 -5.43 -4.39 12.14
CA ARG A 33 -6.29 -4.13 13.30
C ARG A 33 -6.69 -2.66 13.43
N ILE A 34 -5.76 -1.73 13.17
CA ILE A 34 -6.01 -0.28 13.24
C ILE A 34 -6.89 0.18 12.07
N ALA A 35 -6.52 -0.19 10.85
CA ALA A 35 -7.15 0.28 9.62
C ALA A 35 -8.48 -0.42 9.32
N GLN A 36 -8.70 -1.61 9.91
CA GLN A 36 -9.87 -2.46 9.66
C GLN A 36 -10.26 -2.52 8.17
N PRO A 37 -9.32 -2.88 7.28
CA PRO A 37 -9.61 -2.85 5.85
C PRO A 37 -10.73 -3.82 5.52
N GLN A 38 -11.69 -3.42 4.69
CA GLN A 38 -12.78 -4.32 4.26
C GLN A 38 -12.28 -5.46 3.36
N ARG A 39 -11.14 -5.25 2.70
CA ARG A 39 -10.54 -6.15 1.72
C ARG A 39 -9.03 -6.04 1.82
N ILE A 40 -8.35 -7.18 1.75
CA ILE A 40 -6.91 -7.25 1.57
C ILE A 40 -6.64 -7.94 0.24
N TYR A 41 -5.66 -7.45 -0.49
CA TYR A 41 -5.29 -8.01 -1.78
C TYR A 41 -4.02 -8.85 -1.64
N LYS A 42 -3.89 -9.86 -2.50
CA LYS A 42 -2.73 -10.74 -2.53
C LYS A 42 -2.22 -10.91 -3.95
N VAL A 43 -0.93 -10.71 -4.15
CA VAL A 43 -0.23 -11.07 -5.38
C VAL A 43 0.92 -12.00 -4.99
N LYS A 44 0.87 -13.26 -5.44
CA LYS A 44 1.82 -14.30 -5.01
C LYS A 44 1.84 -14.39 -3.47
N ASN A 45 2.98 -14.07 -2.86
CA ASN A 45 3.17 -14.09 -1.40
C ASN A 45 3.08 -12.71 -0.76
N VAL A 46 2.60 -11.69 -1.48
CA VAL A 46 2.52 -10.31 -1.00
C VAL A 46 1.07 -9.98 -0.68
N HIS A 47 0.76 -9.74 0.59
CA HIS A 47 -0.51 -9.15 1.02
C HIS A 47 -0.38 -7.64 1.12
N PHE A 48 -1.41 -6.93 0.69
CA PHE A 48 -1.40 -5.47 0.72
C PHE A 48 -2.79 -4.87 0.79
N PHE A 49 -2.86 -3.64 1.32
CA PHE A 49 -4.05 -2.81 1.31
C PHE A 49 -3.63 -1.33 1.29
N ALA A 50 -4.56 -0.46 0.93
CA ALA A 50 -4.35 0.99 0.98
C ALA A 50 -4.82 1.55 2.32
N PHE A 51 -4.00 2.40 2.95
CA PHE A 51 -4.32 3.10 4.19
C PHE A 51 -3.63 4.46 4.20
N ASP A 52 -4.37 5.52 4.49
CA ASP A 52 -3.88 6.91 4.53
C ASP A 52 -3.08 7.35 3.28
N GLY A 53 -3.47 6.86 2.11
CA GLY A 53 -2.81 7.19 0.84
C GLY A 53 -1.52 6.40 0.55
N PHE A 54 -1.15 5.47 1.43
CA PHE A 54 -0.02 4.56 1.26
C PHE A 54 -0.51 3.14 0.94
N VAL A 55 0.28 2.40 0.18
CA VAL A 55 0.09 0.96 -0.02
C VAL A 55 0.96 0.23 0.98
N MET A 56 0.33 -0.33 2.00
CA MET A 56 1.00 -1.12 3.03
C MET A 56 1.11 -2.56 2.53
N TYR A 57 2.28 -3.20 2.64
CA TYR A 57 2.43 -4.60 2.21
C TYR A 57 3.35 -5.44 3.09
N CYS A 58 3.10 -6.75 3.11
CA CYS A 58 3.90 -7.76 3.80
C CYS A 58 4.10 -9.01 2.92
N GLN A 59 5.23 -9.71 3.09
CA GLN A 59 5.60 -10.92 2.33
C GLN A 59 5.53 -12.22 3.16
N GLY A 60 5.08 -12.15 4.42
CA GLY A 60 5.11 -13.27 5.36
C GLY A 60 3.85 -13.41 6.22
N CYS A 61 2.75 -12.76 5.81
CA CYS A 61 1.44 -12.98 6.42
C CYS A 61 0.78 -14.19 5.76
N THR A 62 -0.04 -14.90 6.52
CA THR A 62 -0.93 -15.93 5.98
C THR A 62 -2.38 -15.45 6.00
N ASP A 63 -3.17 -15.94 5.06
CA ASP A 63 -4.56 -15.50 4.85
C ASP A 63 -5.40 -15.67 6.13
N ASP A 64 -5.15 -16.73 6.90
CA ASP A 64 -5.85 -17.03 8.16
C ASP A 64 -5.61 -15.98 9.27
N GLU A 65 -4.47 -15.29 9.27
CA GLU A 65 -4.14 -14.31 10.30
C GLU A 65 -4.83 -12.96 10.09
N LEU A 66 -5.23 -12.70 8.85
CA LEU A 66 -5.76 -11.40 8.48
C LEU A 66 -7.21 -11.23 8.95
N GLY A 67 -7.94 -12.33 9.13
CA GLY A 67 -9.34 -12.32 9.58
C GLY A 67 -10.29 -11.53 8.66
N VAL A 68 -9.81 -11.18 7.46
CA VAL A 68 -10.49 -10.35 6.46
C VAL A 68 -10.45 -11.09 5.13
N ARG A 69 -11.46 -10.86 4.30
CA ARG A 69 -11.50 -11.42 2.96
C ARG A 69 -10.27 -11.00 2.15
N VAL A 70 -9.46 -12.00 1.78
CA VAL A 70 -8.33 -11.86 0.87
C VAL A 70 -8.82 -12.02 -0.58
N ILE A 71 -8.41 -11.10 -1.45
CA ILE A 71 -8.71 -11.12 -2.88
C ILE A 71 -7.40 -11.33 -3.64
N GLU A 72 -7.29 -12.44 -4.36
CA GLU A 72 -6.16 -12.69 -5.24
C GLU A 72 -6.21 -11.74 -6.44
N ALA A 73 -5.13 -11.00 -6.66
CA ALA A 73 -4.94 -10.12 -7.79
C ALA A 73 -3.92 -10.73 -8.76
N ILE A 74 -4.10 -10.45 -10.06
CA ILE A 74 -3.31 -11.05 -11.13
C ILE A 74 -1.87 -10.52 -11.10
N GLU A 75 -1.69 -9.20 -11.01
CA GLU A 75 -0.37 -8.57 -10.97
C GLU A 75 -0.38 -7.21 -10.26
N PHE A 76 0.81 -6.77 -9.83
CA PHE A 76 1.05 -5.39 -9.46
C PHE A 76 1.47 -4.59 -10.70
N SER A 77 0.66 -3.61 -11.11
CA SER A 77 1.13 -2.63 -12.09
C SER A 77 2.14 -1.69 -11.42
N ASN A 78 3.42 -1.88 -11.75
CA ASN A 78 4.52 -0.99 -11.35
C ASN A 78 4.92 -0.03 -12.46
N ASN A 79 4.32 -0.18 -13.63
CA ASN A 79 4.63 0.64 -14.77
C ASN A 79 3.96 2.01 -14.56
N ALA A 80 4.77 3.07 -14.62
CA ALA A 80 4.21 4.40 -14.80
C ALA A 80 3.38 4.38 -16.08
N TRP A 81 2.18 4.98 -16.05
CA TRP A 81 1.34 5.13 -17.23
C TRP A 81 2.17 5.78 -18.35
N THR A 82 2.62 4.99 -19.31
CA THR A 82 3.23 5.50 -20.52
C THR A 82 2.11 6.08 -21.36
N LYS A 83 2.09 7.40 -21.51
CA LYS A 83 1.27 8.03 -22.55
C LYS A 83 1.72 7.41 -23.88
N LEU A 84 0.86 6.61 -24.49
CA LEU A 84 0.99 6.23 -25.89
C LEU A 84 0.94 7.54 -26.69
N ASN A 85 2.09 8.04 -27.11
CA ASN A 85 2.17 9.07 -28.12
C ASN A 85 1.69 8.44 -29.44
N LYS A 86 0.47 8.77 -29.85
CA LYS A 86 -0.02 8.55 -31.22
C LYS A 86 0.52 9.64 -32.13
#